data_AF-A0A1H6LP10-F1
#
_entry.id   AF-A0A1H6LP10-F1
#
_cell.length_a   1.000
_cell.length_b   1.000
_cell.length_c   1.000
_cell.angle_alpha   90.00
_cell.angle_beta   90.00
_cell.angle_gamma   90.00
#
_symmetry.space_group_name_H-M   'P 1'
#
loop_
_entity.id
_entity.type
_entity.pdbx_description
1 polymer ?
#
loop_
_entity_poly.entity_id
_entity_poly.type
_entity_poly.pdbx_seq_one_letter_code
_entity_poly.pdbx_strand_id
1 'polypeptide(L)' 'MDGKGRATDNICIERFWRSAKCERIYLNEYQSISDLITDVDDYIEFYNHQRFHETLKYKKPMDVYQESIKLNQEKKKVS' A
#
# COMPACT_ATOMS: atom_id res chain seq x y z
N MET A 1 -14.87 22.73 -10.21
CA MET A 1 -13.62 22.17 -9.68
C MET A 1 -13.91 20.79 -9.15
N ASP A 2 -13.84 19.86 -10.06
CA ASP A 2 -13.95 18.41 -9.95
C ASP A 2 -12.72 17.98 -9.15
N GLY A 3 -12.90 17.71 -7.86
CA GLY A 3 -11.86 17.61 -6.83
C GLY A 3 -10.90 16.42 -6.95
N LYS A 4 -10.41 16.12 -8.15
CA LYS A 4 -9.33 15.18 -8.43
C LYS A 4 -7.98 15.85 -8.12
N GLY A 5 -7.10 15.16 -7.41
CA GLY A 5 -5.74 15.62 -7.12
C GLY A 5 -5.61 16.44 -5.84
N ARG A 6 -6.48 16.22 -4.85
CA ARG A 6 -6.37 16.86 -3.53
C ARG A 6 -5.24 16.20 -2.74
N ALA A 7 -4.66 16.94 -1.79
CA ALA A 7 -3.69 16.39 -0.84
C ALA A 7 -4.23 15.15 -0.08
N THR A 8 -5.56 15.07 0.11
CA THR A 8 -6.23 13.91 0.71
C THR A 8 -6.21 12.66 -0.16
N ASP A 9 -6.08 12.79 -1.48
CA ASP A 9 -5.95 11.64 -2.39
C ASP A 9 -4.55 11.03 -2.30
N ASN A 10 -3.53 11.84 -2.00
CA ASN A 10 -2.12 11.41 -1.95
C ASN A 10 -1.66 10.90 -0.58
N ILE A 11 -2.40 11.21 0.49
CA ILE A 11 -1.97 10.94 1.88
C ILE A 11 -1.64 9.47 2.15
N CYS A 12 -2.37 8.53 1.52
CA CYS A 12 -2.14 7.10 1.71
C CYS A 12 -0.81 6.66 1.09
N ILE A 13 -0.53 7.09 -0.14
CA ILE A 13 0.70 6.71 -0.85
C ILE A 13 1.93 7.42 -0.26
N GLU A 14 1.78 8.65 0.22
CA GLU A 14 2.85 9.35 0.96
C GLU A 14 3.20 8.64 2.26
N ARG A 15 2.20 8.19 3.01
CA ARG A 15 2.42 7.42 4.24
C ARG A 15 3.10 6.09 3.95
N PHE A 16 2.70 5.39 2.89
CA PHE A 16 3.37 4.18 2.43
C PHE A 16 4.86 4.43 2.14
N TRP A 17 5.18 5.43 1.31
CA TRP A 17 6.58 5.71 0.95
C TRP A 17 7.42 6.21 2.11
N ARG A 18 6.83 6.94 3.06
CA ARG A 18 7.52 7.31 4.30
C ARG A 18 7.95 6.07 5.08
N SER A 19 7.05 5.12 5.24
CA SER A 19 7.34 3.83 5.89
C SER A 19 8.42 3.04 5.15
N ALA A 20 8.27 2.83 3.84
CA ALA A 20 9.25 2.10 3.03
C ALA A 20 10.66 2.70 3.12
N LYS A 21 10.75 4.03 3.08
CA LYS A 21 12.03 4.73 3.19
C LYS A 21 12.67 4.57 4.56
N CYS A 22 11.92 4.83 5.63
CA CYS A 22 12.46 4.79 6.99
C CYS A 22 12.76 3.37 7.47
N GLU A 23 11.96 2.38 7.08
CA GLU A 23 12.06 1.02 7.59
C GLU A 23 13.03 0.15 6.78
N ARG A 24 13.34 0.54 5.55
CA ARG A 24 14.18 -0.27 4.64
C ARG A 24 15.24 0.56 3.94
N ILE A 25 14.84 1.49 3.07
CA ILE A 25 15.77 2.15 2.13
C ILE A 25 16.87 2.96 2.86
N TYR A 26 16.53 3.68 3.93
CA TYR A 26 17.51 4.49 4.66
C TYR A 26 18.40 3.69 5.61
N LEU A 27 18.05 2.44 5.90
CA LEU A 27 18.80 1.57 6.81
C LEU A 27 19.75 0.62 6.07
N ASN A 28 19.59 0.50 4.75
CA ASN A 28 20.33 -0.45 3.92
C ASN A 28 21.25 0.26 2.92
N GLU A 29 22.41 -0.33 2.67
CA GLU A 29 23.27 0.03 1.54
C GLU A 29 23.04 -0.97 0.40
N TYR A 30 22.82 -0.45 -0.81
CA TYR A 30 22.56 -1.27 -1.99
C TYR A 30 23.78 -1.27 -2.90
N GLN A 31 24.22 -2.45 -3.32
CA GLN A 31 25.37 -2.61 -4.21
C GLN A 31 25.00 -2.31 -5.67
N SER A 32 23.74 -2.52 -6.04
CA SER A 32 23.21 -2.25 -7.37
C SER A 32 21.77 -1.74 -7.34
N ILE A 33 21.33 -1.16 -8.45
CA ILE A 33 19.92 -0.77 -8.63
C ILE A 33 19.01 -2.00 -8.60
N SER A 34 19.46 -3.14 -9.11
CA SER A 34 18.69 -4.39 -9.09
C SER A 34 18.40 -4.87 -7.66
N ASP A 35 19.35 -4.69 -6.74
CA ASP A 35 19.16 -5.04 -5.33
C ASP A 35 18.08 -4.15 -4.70
N LEU A 36 18.13 -2.84 -4.98
CA LEU A 36 17.10 -1.90 -4.51
C LEU A 36 15.71 -2.25 -5.07
N ILE A 37 15.61 -2.61 -6.34
CA ILE A 37 14.33 -3.00 -6.97
C ILE A 37 13.76 -4.24 -6.27
N THR A 38 14.58 -5.27 -6.07
CA THR A 38 14.18 -6.51 -5.40
C THR A 38 13.71 -6.22 -3.97
N ASP A 39 14.46 -5.42 -3.23
CA ASP A 39 14.15 -5.08 -1.84
C ASP A 39 12.85 -4.26 -1.71
N VAL A 40 12.57 -3.38 -2.68
CA VAL A 40 11.31 -2.64 -2.75
C VAL A 40 10.14 -3.57 -3.08
N ASP A 41 10.30 -4.51 -4.01
CA ASP A 41 9.28 -5.51 -4.35
C ASP A 41 8.91 -6.36 -3.12
N ASP A 42 9.92 -6.89 -2.44
CA ASP A 42 9.77 -7.62 -1.18
C ASP A 42 9.04 -6.78 -0.11
N TYR A 43 9.31 -5.47 -0.05
CA TYR A 43 8.66 -4.60 0.93
C TYR A 43 7.19 -4.37 0.60
N ILE A 44 6.86 -4.22 -0.69
CA ILE A 44 5.48 -4.08 -1.15
C ILE A 44 4.71 -5.36 -0.82
N GLU A 45 5.29 -6.53 -1.08
CA GLU A 45 4.69 -7.83 -0.74
C GLU A 45 4.44 -7.96 0.77
N PHE A 46 5.47 -7.67 1.58
CA PHE A 46 5.34 -7.63 3.04
C PHE A 46 4.24 -6.66 3.51
N TYR A 47 4.25 -5.43 3.00
CA TYR A 47 3.30 -4.39 3.40
C TYR A 47 1.87 -4.80 3.07
N ASN A 48 1.64 -5.36 1.89
CA ASN A 48 0.30 -5.71 1.43
C ASN A 48 -0.25 -6.99 2.07
N HIS A 49 0.61 -8.01 2.26
CA HIS A 49 0.18 -9.37 2.60
C HIS A 49 0.53 -9.83 4.01
N GLN A 50 1.34 -9.08 4.74
CA GLN A 50 1.80 -9.47 6.08
C GLN A 50 1.61 -8.37 7.13
N ARG A 51 1.76 -7.09 6.76
CA ARG A 51 1.65 -5.98 7.72
C ARG A 51 0.21 -5.72 8.14
N PHE A 52 -0.01 -5.68 9.46
CA PHE A 52 -1.27 -5.25 10.05
C PHE A 52 -1.30 -3.73 10.22
N HIS A 53 -2.44 -3.11 9.91
CA HIS A 53 -2.66 -1.68 10.08
C HIS A 53 -3.78 -1.39 11.06
N GLU A 54 -3.50 -0.58 12.09
CA GLU A 54 -4.49 -0.16 13.08
C GLU A 54 -5.68 0.57 12.44
N THR A 55 -5.40 1.47 11.48
CA THR A 55 -6.44 2.18 10.71
C THR A 55 -7.33 1.26 9.89
N LEU A 56 -6.88 0.02 9.61
CA LEU A 56 -7.63 -1.02 8.94
C LEU A 56 -8.20 -2.06 9.91
N LYS A 57 -8.39 -1.70 11.19
CA LYS A 57 -8.87 -2.60 12.25
C LYS A 57 -7.98 -3.84 12.39
N TYR A 58 -6.66 -3.66 12.30
CA TYR A 58 -5.67 -4.73 12.32
C TYR A 58 -5.93 -5.80 11.24
N LYS A 59 -6.42 -5.38 10.06
CA LYS A 59 -6.39 -6.19 8.84
C LYS A 59 -5.17 -5.83 7.99
N LYS A 60 -4.85 -6.71 7.05
CA LYS A 60 -3.81 -6.47 6.04
C LYS A 60 -4.38 -5.65 4.87
N PRO A 61 -3.57 -4.78 4.23
CA PRO A 61 -4.04 -3.95 3.12
C PRO A 61 -4.68 -4.76 1.99
N MET A 62 -4.07 -5.89 1.61
CA MET A 62 -4.61 -6.73 0.54
C MET A 62 -5.96 -7.34 0.89
N ASP A 63 -6.16 -7.76 2.15
CA ASP A 63 -7.45 -8.33 2.59
C ASP A 63 -8.58 -7.32 2.45
N VAL A 64 -8.32 -6.06 2.84
CA VAL A 64 -9.29 -4.96 2.72
C VAL A 64 -9.55 -4.63 1.25
N TYR A 65 -8.51 -4.62 0.42
CA TYR A 65 -8.66 -4.41 -1.01
C TYR A 65 -9.55 -5.49 -1.64
N GLN A 66 -9.26 -6.77 -1.38
CA GLN A 66 -10.03 -7.90 -1.91
C GLN A 66 -11.50 -7.88 -1.44
N GLU A 67 -11.75 -7.51 -0.18
CA GLU A 67 -13.10 -7.32 0.37
C GLU A 67 -13.84 -6.19 -0.40
N SER A 68 -13.17 -5.07 -0.68
CA SER A 68 -13.76 -3.95 -1.43
C SER A 68 -14.14 -4.34 -2.87
N ILE A 69 -13.32 -5.16 -3.54
CA ILE A 69 -13.60 -5.63 -4.90
C ILE A 69 -14.84 -6.52 -4.92
N LYS A 70 -14.99 -7.44 -3.95
CA LYS A 70 -16.17 -8.30 -3.82
C LYS A 70 -17.44 -7.46 -3.62
N LEU A 71 -17.41 -6.51 -2.68
CA LEU A 71 -18.54 -5.62 -2.41
C LEU A 71 -18.96 -4.81 -3.65
N ASN A 72 -18.00 -4.33 -4.43
CA ASN A 72 -18.29 -3.59 -5.66
C ASN A 72 -18.90 -4.48 -6.75
N GLN A 73 -18.47 -5.73 -6.86
CA GLN A 73 -19.07 -6.71 -7.76
C GLN A 73 -20.51 -7.04 -7.36
N GLU A 74 -20.79 -7.19 -6.07
CA GLU A 74 -22.13 -7.44 -5.54
C GLU A 74 -23.07 -6.26 -5.81
N LYS A 75 -22.63 -5.03 -5.55
CA LYS A 75 -23.39 -3.81 -5.87
C LYS A 75 -23.75 -3.72 -7.35
N LYS A 76 -22.83 -4.11 -8.24
CA LYS A 76 -23.07 -4.12 -9.68
C LYS A 76 -24.08 -5.19 -10.14
N LYS A 77 -24.25 -6.28 -9.38
CA LYS A 77 -25.24 -7.34 -9.68
C LYS A 77 -26.66 -6.97 -9.26
N VAL A 78 -26.80 -6.10 -8.26
CA VAL A 78 -28.10 -5.67 -7.69
C VAL A 78 -28.65 -4.43 -8.42
N SER A 79 -27.79 -3.69 -9.12
CA SER A 79 -28.15 -2.56 -9.99
C SER A 79 -28.45 -3.02 -11.41
#